data_AF-A0A958KK89-F1
#
_entry.id   AF-A0A958KK89-F1
#
_cell.length_a   1.000
_cell.length_b   1.000
_cell.length_c   1.000
_cell.angle_alpha   90.00
_cell.angle_beta   90.00
_cell.angle_gamma   90.00
#
_symmetry.space_group_name_H-M   'P 1'
#
loop_
_entity.id
_entity.type
_entity.pdbx_description
1 polymer ?
#
loop_
_entity_poly.entity_id
_entity_poly.type
_entity_poly.pdbx_seq_one_letter_code
_entity_poly.pdbx_strand_id
1 'polypeptide(L)'
;MLKTLRFFGSRLIYPQLADLGFLVSGLAIERRRKRLAQFWDPHLENSKNFQKSCIKSGAQGESLAVLGAGRLYDVALEDLADAFTDISLFDADPQCLRYWKRASKMLPPHSQFSFHIGDITCVLLPRLHALRSHLSKSESWDQALDYLAASPDLQMTPPSAFLSHDEFDAVLSINLLSQLPVYWQHIVETELKTTFGAKHVLQNEEHWLAAFIPSAKSLVEQHLRDLRASGARFILVITDYRYEHYYRDDSGNEVTEQIDALLGHEILDQLALQELFPNYDAQYGAEWDWHIAPLGRDRNQVGERHKVIPILLKSRGH
;
A
#
# COMPACT_ATOMS: atom_id res chain seq x y z
N MET A 1 24.74 -8.20 13.35
CA MET A 1 24.80 -9.62 12.93
C MET A 1 23.43 -10.22 12.64
N LEU A 2 22.47 -10.25 13.59
CA LEU A 2 21.17 -10.90 13.40
C LEU A 2 20.29 -10.29 12.28
N LYS A 3 20.26 -8.95 12.12
CA LYS A 3 19.48 -8.29 11.05
C LYS A 3 20.02 -8.64 9.65
N THR A 4 21.34 -8.69 9.50
CA THR A 4 22.03 -9.05 8.26
C THR A 4 21.73 -10.49 7.86
N LEU A 5 21.86 -11.44 8.79
CA LEU A 5 21.50 -12.85 8.55
C LEU A 5 20.05 -13.02 8.14
N ARG A 6 19.13 -12.25 8.74
CA ARG A 6 17.70 -12.28 8.38
C ARG A 6 17.46 -11.74 6.98
N PHE A 7 18.11 -10.65 6.61
CA PHE A 7 18.01 -10.09 5.26
C PHE A 7 18.46 -11.12 4.21
N PHE A 8 19.61 -11.77 4.42
CA PHE A 8 20.09 -12.81 3.51
C PHE A 8 19.17 -14.04 3.48
N GLY A 9 18.68 -14.50 4.63
CA GLY A 9 17.71 -15.59 4.70
C GLY A 9 16.41 -15.27 3.95
N SER A 10 15.85 -14.08 4.16
CA SER A 10 14.66 -13.63 3.42
C SER A 10 14.92 -13.52 1.92
N ARG A 11 16.11 -13.06 1.49
CA ARG A 11 16.48 -12.99 0.07
C ARG A 11 16.56 -14.37 -0.58
N LEU A 12 17.03 -15.39 0.16
CA LEU A 12 17.09 -16.76 -0.33
C LEU A 12 15.69 -17.40 -0.46
N ILE A 13 14.79 -17.12 0.48
CA ILE A 13 13.43 -17.69 0.49
C ILE A 13 12.49 -16.93 -0.46
N TYR A 14 12.67 -15.61 -0.59
CA TYR A 14 11.82 -14.71 -1.37
C TYR A 14 12.63 -13.87 -2.37
N PRO A 15 13.36 -14.49 -3.31
CA PRO A 15 14.20 -13.77 -4.27
C PRO A 15 13.40 -12.73 -5.09
N GLN A 16 12.20 -13.08 -5.51
CA GLN A 16 11.32 -12.20 -6.28
C GLN A 16 10.91 -10.93 -5.53
N LEU A 17 10.69 -11.01 -4.21
CA LEU A 17 10.36 -9.83 -3.40
C LEU A 17 11.60 -8.97 -3.13
N ALA A 18 12.79 -9.57 -3.19
CA ALA A 18 14.04 -8.85 -3.11
C ALA A 18 14.29 -8.04 -4.40
N ASP A 19 13.94 -8.59 -5.56
CA ASP A 19 14.04 -7.91 -6.85
C ASP A 19 13.05 -6.75 -6.97
N LEU A 20 11.88 -6.87 -6.33
CA LEU A 20 10.90 -5.79 -6.18
C LEU A 20 11.26 -4.77 -5.08
N GLY A 21 12.38 -4.94 -4.37
CA GLY A 21 12.87 -4.00 -3.36
C GLY A 21 12.20 -4.08 -1.98
N PHE A 22 11.20 -4.94 -1.77
CA PHE A 22 10.42 -5.00 -0.52
C PHE A 22 11.26 -5.29 0.74
N LEU A 23 12.32 -6.08 0.63
CA LEU A 23 13.19 -6.42 1.76
C LEU A 23 13.94 -5.19 2.32
N VAL A 24 14.34 -4.26 1.45
CA VAL A 24 15.06 -3.04 1.85
C VAL A 24 14.08 -2.05 2.50
N SER A 25 12.93 -1.85 1.87
CA SER A 25 11.86 -0.96 2.36
C SER A 25 11.37 -1.36 3.76
N GLY A 26 11.21 -2.66 4.01
CA GLY A 26 10.83 -3.18 5.32
C GLY A 26 11.77 -2.75 6.46
N LEU A 27 13.09 -2.80 6.23
CA LEU A 27 14.08 -2.37 7.23
C LEU A 27 14.00 -0.87 7.54
N ALA A 28 13.66 -0.05 6.53
CA ALA A 28 13.54 1.39 6.67
C ALA A 28 12.34 1.76 7.55
N ILE A 29 11.18 1.10 7.37
CA ILE A 29 9.95 1.36 8.14
C ILE A 29 10.18 1.15 9.64
N GLU A 30 10.85 0.06 10.05
CA GLU A 30 11.10 -0.20 11.49
C GLU A 30 11.94 0.92 12.13
N ARG A 31 12.92 1.46 11.40
CA ARG A 31 13.78 2.55 11.89
C ARG A 31 13.01 3.86 11.96
N ARG A 32 12.22 4.18 10.92
CA ARG A 32 11.38 5.39 10.87
C ARG A 32 10.35 5.39 12.00
N ARG A 33 9.62 4.28 12.18
CA ARG A 33 8.64 4.10 13.27
C ARG A 33 9.23 4.39 14.65
N LYS A 34 10.46 3.94 14.92
CA LYS A 34 11.15 4.17 16.20
C LYS A 34 11.54 5.64 16.38
N ARG A 35 12.10 6.26 15.35
CA ARG A 35 12.54 7.67 15.39
C ARG A 35 11.36 8.65 15.47
N LEU A 36 10.27 8.33 14.80
CA LEU A 36 9.13 9.22 14.60
C LEU A 36 7.89 8.78 15.39
N ALA A 37 8.09 8.01 16.45
CA ALA A 37 7.01 7.40 17.22
C ALA A 37 5.91 8.40 17.62
N GLN A 38 6.30 9.51 18.26
CA GLN A 38 5.36 10.56 18.70
C GLN A 38 4.50 11.16 17.58
N PHE A 39 4.94 11.08 16.33
CA PHE A 39 4.20 11.61 15.17
C PHE A 39 3.37 10.55 14.47
N TRP A 40 3.76 9.28 14.58
CA TRP A 40 3.04 8.15 13.99
C TRP A 40 1.95 7.61 14.92
N ASP A 41 2.16 7.65 16.23
CA ASP A 41 1.23 7.10 17.23
C ASP A 41 -0.21 7.59 17.05
N PRO A 42 -0.49 8.88 16.77
CA PRO A 42 -1.86 9.33 16.49
C PRO A 42 -2.49 8.64 15.28
N HIS A 43 -1.77 8.51 14.17
CA HIS A 43 -2.25 7.81 12.98
C HIS A 43 -2.52 6.33 13.29
N LEU A 44 -1.60 5.66 13.98
CA LEU A 44 -1.75 4.25 14.34
C LEU A 44 -2.97 4.00 15.25
N GLU A 45 -3.20 4.90 16.20
CA GLU A 45 -4.34 4.82 17.11
C GLU A 45 -5.66 5.11 16.39
N ASN A 46 -5.69 6.12 15.50
CA ASN A 46 -6.87 6.40 14.67
C ASN A 46 -7.23 5.21 13.77
N SER A 47 -6.23 4.59 13.11
CA SER A 47 -6.44 3.39 12.29
C SER A 47 -7.07 2.25 13.09
N LYS A 48 -6.59 2.00 14.31
CA LYS A 48 -7.15 0.97 15.19
C LYS A 48 -8.55 1.33 15.68
N ASN A 49 -8.77 2.58 16.06
CA ASN A 49 -10.08 3.03 16.54
C ASN A 49 -11.15 2.97 15.45
N PHE A 50 -10.78 3.24 14.20
CA PHE A 50 -11.68 3.02 13.07
C PHE A 50 -12.06 1.54 12.93
N GLN A 51 -11.09 0.62 12.95
CA GLN A 51 -11.35 -0.84 12.92
C GLN A 51 -12.30 -1.28 14.05
N LYS A 52 -12.00 -0.86 15.28
CA LYS A 52 -12.85 -1.12 16.47
C LYS A 52 -14.27 -0.59 16.29
N SER A 53 -14.42 0.60 15.72
CA SER A 53 -15.73 1.19 15.48
C SER A 53 -16.54 0.40 14.45
N CYS A 54 -15.89 -0.09 13.39
CA CYS A 54 -16.53 -0.94 12.39
C CYS A 54 -17.01 -2.27 13.01
N ILE A 55 -16.17 -2.92 13.82
CA ILE A 55 -16.54 -4.15 14.56
C ILE A 55 -17.76 -3.91 15.43
N LYS A 56 -17.77 -2.82 16.21
CA LYS A 56 -18.91 -2.41 17.05
C LYS A 56 -20.18 -2.15 16.24
N SER A 57 -20.04 -1.66 15.01
CA SER A 57 -21.14 -1.43 14.07
C SER A 57 -21.56 -2.68 13.29
N GLY A 58 -20.97 -3.85 13.58
CA GLY A 58 -21.37 -5.15 13.02
C GLY A 58 -20.42 -5.75 11.98
N ALA A 59 -19.25 -5.14 11.72
CA ALA A 59 -18.22 -5.72 10.86
C ALA A 59 -17.47 -6.87 11.58
N GLN A 60 -18.13 -8.02 11.65
CA GLN A 60 -17.70 -9.26 12.31
C GLN A 60 -18.15 -10.47 11.48
N GLY A 61 -17.49 -11.61 11.62
CA GLY A 61 -17.74 -12.80 10.79
C GLY A 61 -16.84 -13.97 11.15
N GLU A 62 -16.80 -14.99 10.31
CA GLU A 62 -15.90 -16.14 10.46
C GLU A 62 -14.50 -15.80 9.94
N SER A 63 -14.40 -15.17 8.77
CA SER A 63 -13.13 -15.00 8.05
C SER A 63 -12.77 -13.54 7.72
N LEU A 64 -11.50 -13.17 7.94
CA LEU A 64 -10.95 -11.84 7.70
C LEU A 64 -9.64 -11.91 6.91
N ALA A 65 -9.53 -11.13 5.84
CA ALA A 65 -8.27 -10.83 5.18
C ALA A 65 -7.75 -9.44 5.58
N VAL A 66 -6.49 -9.34 6.03
CA VAL A 66 -5.81 -8.07 6.30
C VAL A 66 -4.70 -7.86 5.28
N LEU A 67 -4.94 -6.99 4.31
CA LEU A 67 -4.03 -6.61 3.24
C LEU A 67 -3.17 -5.43 3.67
N GLY A 68 -1.84 -5.59 3.59
CA GLY A 68 -0.89 -4.60 4.10
C GLY A 68 -0.74 -4.68 5.62
N ALA A 69 -0.83 -5.89 6.19
CA ALA A 69 -0.79 -6.11 7.64
C ALA A 69 0.51 -5.62 8.31
N GLY A 70 1.59 -5.49 7.53
CA GLY A 70 2.86 -4.93 7.98
C GLY A 70 3.34 -5.55 9.29
N ARG A 71 3.82 -4.71 10.20
CA ARG A 71 4.27 -5.13 11.53
C ARG A 71 3.16 -5.06 12.58
N LEU A 72 1.90 -4.94 12.16
CA LEU A 72 0.71 -4.81 13.00
C LEU A 72 0.68 -3.51 13.83
N TYR A 73 1.32 -2.45 13.35
CA TYR A 73 1.39 -1.20 14.13
C TYR A 73 0.04 -0.48 14.19
N ASP A 74 -0.71 -0.53 13.11
CA ASP A 74 -2.02 0.07 12.83
C ASP A 74 -3.16 -0.97 12.82
N VAL A 75 -2.87 -2.25 13.01
CA VAL A 75 -3.87 -3.33 13.06
C VAL A 75 -4.35 -3.53 14.50
N ALA A 76 -5.67 -3.47 14.73
CA ALA A 76 -6.32 -3.73 16.01
C ALA A 76 -6.47 -5.24 16.23
N LEU A 77 -5.36 -5.97 16.23
CA LEU A 77 -5.38 -7.43 16.07
C LEU A 77 -6.11 -8.17 17.19
N GLU A 78 -6.10 -7.67 18.41
CA GLU A 78 -6.86 -8.24 19.54
C GLU A 78 -8.36 -8.12 19.28
N ASP A 79 -8.86 -6.91 18.95
CA ASP A 79 -10.27 -6.69 18.65
C ASP A 79 -10.73 -7.47 17.41
N LEU A 80 -9.87 -7.60 16.40
CA LEU A 80 -10.15 -8.41 15.21
C LEU A 80 -10.21 -9.90 15.54
N ALA A 81 -9.33 -10.40 16.42
CA ALA A 81 -9.31 -11.80 16.86
C ALA A 81 -10.55 -12.18 17.70
N ASP A 82 -11.16 -11.20 18.39
CA ASP A 82 -12.43 -11.39 19.08
C ASP A 82 -13.63 -11.36 18.12
N ALA A 83 -13.51 -10.68 16.98
CA ALA A 83 -14.57 -10.49 15.99
C ALA A 83 -14.56 -11.50 14.84
N PHE A 84 -13.44 -12.19 14.63
CA PHE A 84 -13.21 -13.12 13.53
C PHE A 84 -12.45 -14.37 14.00
N THR A 85 -12.87 -15.52 13.51
CA THR A 85 -12.28 -16.82 13.87
C THR A 85 -11.12 -17.24 12.99
N ASP A 86 -11.06 -16.81 11.74
CA ASP A 86 -9.99 -17.10 10.80
C ASP A 86 -9.43 -15.80 10.22
N ILE A 87 -8.15 -15.52 10.48
CA ILE A 87 -7.50 -14.28 10.11
C ILE A 87 -6.30 -14.56 9.21
N SER A 88 -6.41 -14.12 7.96
CA SER A 88 -5.35 -14.18 6.96
C SER A 88 -4.62 -12.84 6.88
N LEU A 89 -3.32 -12.84 7.17
CA LEU A 89 -2.46 -11.65 7.11
C LEU A 89 -1.61 -11.65 5.84
N PHE A 90 -1.65 -10.57 5.07
CA PHE A 90 -0.95 -10.41 3.79
C PHE A 90 -0.02 -9.21 3.82
N ASP A 91 1.21 -9.40 3.35
CA ASP A 91 2.18 -8.32 3.15
C ASP A 91 3.33 -8.76 2.23
N ALA A 92 3.95 -7.80 1.54
CA ALA A 92 5.08 -8.07 0.67
C ALA A 92 6.44 -8.04 1.39
N ASP A 93 6.52 -7.57 2.65
CA ASP A 93 7.73 -7.60 3.47
C ASP A 93 7.81 -8.89 4.32
N PRO A 94 8.72 -9.82 3.99
CA PRO A 94 8.87 -11.08 4.74
C PRO A 94 9.27 -10.89 6.21
N GLN A 95 9.78 -9.71 6.59
CA GLN A 95 10.18 -9.44 7.96
C GLN A 95 9.01 -9.31 8.93
N CYS A 96 7.81 -9.10 8.40
CA CYS A 96 6.55 -9.00 9.14
C CYS A 96 6.16 -10.33 9.81
N LEU A 97 6.51 -11.48 9.20
CA LEU A 97 6.20 -12.83 9.72
C LEU A 97 6.51 -13.05 11.20
N ARG A 98 7.61 -12.46 11.70
CA ARG A 98 8.00 -12.62 13.11
C ARG A 98 7.01 -11.94 14.07
N TYR A 99 6.43 -10.83 13.64
CA TYR A 99 5.46 -10.06 14.41
C TYR A 99 4.16 -10.82 14.44
N TRP A 100 3.73 -11.34 13.28
CA TRP A 100 2.53 -12.16 13.14
C TRP A 100 2.60 -13.43 13.99
N LYS A 101 3.68 -14.22 13.84
CA LYS A 101 3.91 -15.45 14.63
C LYS A 101 4.01 -15.20 16.14
N ARG A 102 4.43 -14.01 16.55
CA ARG A 102 4.50 -13.64 17.97
C ARG A 102 3.12 -13.25 18.47
N ALA A 103 2.41 -12.40 17.74
CA ALA A 103 1.09 -11.93 18.10
C ALA A 103 0.09 -13.08 18.14
N SER A 104 0.07 -13.96 17.13
CA SER A 104 -0.87 -15.11 17.08
C SER A 104 -0.76 -16.06 18.28
N LYS A 105 0.42 -16.15 18.92
CA LYS A 105 0.62 -16.96 20.14
C LYS A 105 0.05 -16.32 21.41
N MET A 106 -0.23 -15.03 21.37
CA MET A 106 -0.73 -14.25 22.51
C MET A 106 -2.25 -14.00 22.42
N LEU A 107 -2.86 -14.37 21.30
CA LEU A 107 -4.27 -14.13 20.99
C LEU A 107 -5.15 -15.32 21.42
N PRO A 108 -6.48 -15.14 21.45
CA PRO A 108 -7.40 -16.17 21.92
C PRO A 108 -7.20 -17.52 21.20
N PRO A 109 -7.32 -18.67 21.88
CA PRO A 109 -7.08 -19.99 21.28
C PRO A 109 -8.02 -20.37 20.14
N HIS A 110 -9.15 -19.65 20.00
CA HIS A 110 -10.15 -19.91 18.96
C HIS A 110 -9.83 -19.23 17.63
N SER A 111 -8.91 -18.26 17.62
CA SER A 111 -8.53 -17.53 16.41
C SER A 111 -7.45 -18.30 15.65
N GLN A 112 -7.74 -18.64 14.40
CA GLN A 112 -6.82 -19.25 13.46
C GLN A 112 -6.10 -18.15 12.67
N PHE A 113 -4.84 -18.41 12.32
CA PHE A 113 -4.01 -17.44 11.61
C PHE A 113 -3.31 -18.06 10.42
N SER A 114 -3.53 -17.47 9.25
CA SER A 114 -2.81 -17.78 8.02
C SER A 114 -1.91 -16.60 7.62
N PHE A 115 -0.70 -16.89 7.15
CA PHE A 115 0.32 -15.87 6.87
C PHE A 115 0.77 -15.95 5.42
N HIS A 116 0.58 -14.87 4.68
CA HIS A 116 0.81 -14.81 3.24
C HIS A 116 1.85 -13.72 2.95
N ILE A 117 3.01 -14.14 2.44
CA ILE A 117 4.07 -13.22 2.03
C ILE A 117 4.18 -13.23 0.52
N GLY A 118 3.90 -12.08 -0.09
CA GLY A 118 3.85 -11.94 -1.54
C GLY A 118 3.47 -10.53 -1.98
N ASP A 119 3.70 -10.23 -3.26
CA ASP A 119 3.12 -9.07 -3.90
C ASP A 119 1.60 -9.26 -4.00
N ILE A 120 0.84 -8.50 -3.20
CA ILE A 120 -0.62 -8.59 -3.10
C ILE A 120 -1.29 -8.31 -4.46
N THR A 121 -0.64 -7.52 -5.32
CA THR A 121 -1.20 -7.18 -6.64
C THR A 121 -1.03 -8.29 -7.67
N CYS A 122 -0.14 -9.27 -7.42
CA CYS A 122 0.32 -10.28 -8.38
C CYS A 122 0.94 -9.74 -9.69
N VAL A 123 0.98 -8.43 -9.92
CA VAL A 123 1.35 -7.85 -11.23
C VAL A 123 2.71 -7.16 -11.21
N LEU A 124 3.30 -6.82 -10.06
CA LEU A 124 4.54 -6.06 -10.05
C LEU A 124 5.72 -6.84 -10.66
N LEU A 125 5.83 -8.14 -10.35
CA LEU A 125 6.91 -8.96 -10.89
C LEU A 125 6.81 -9.16 -12.41
N PRO A 126 5.65 -9.55 -12.98
CA PRO A 126 5.50 -9.59 -14.43
C PRO A 126 5.75 -8.23 -15.11
N ARG A 127 5.27 -7.13 -14.53
CA ARG A 127 5.51 -5.77 -15.05
C ARG A 127 6.99 -5.41 -15.04
N LEU A 128 7.71 -5.71 -13.96
CA LEU A 128 9.15 -5.53 -13.88
C LEU A 128 9.88 -6.32 -14.98
N HIS A 129 9.51 -7.58 -15.20
CA HIS A 129 10.09 -8.39 -16.26
C HIS A 129 9.81 -7.82 -17.66
N ALA A 130 8.57 -7.37 -17.90
CA ALA A 130 8.18 -6.77 -19.16
C ALA A 130 8.96 -5.45 -19.41
N LEU A 131 9.05 -4.60 -18.40
CA LEU A 131 9.85 -3.37 -18.44
C LEU A 131 11.32 -3.64 -18.72
N ARG A 132 11.96 -4.56 -17.99
CA ARG A 132 13.37 -4.95 -18.22
C ARG A 132 13.59 -5.49 -19.63
N SER A 133 12.68 -6.34 -20.11
CA SER A 133 12.73 -6.88 -21.46
C SER A 133 12.67 -5.77 -22.51
N HIS A 134 11.80 -4.78 -22.32
CA HIS A 134 11.68 -3.63 -23.21
C HIS A 134 12.90 -2.71 -23.15
N LEU A 135 13.35 -2.32 -21.95
CA LEU A 135 14.52 -1.44 -21.77
C LEU A 135 15.80 -2.06 -22.34
N SER A 136 15.98 -3.37 -22.24
CA SER A 136 17.14 -4.06 -22.81
C SER A 136 17.20 -4.03 -24.35
N LYS A 137 16.07 -3.73 -25.00
CA LYS A 137 15.92 -3.64 -26.46
C LYS A 137 15.71 -2.20 -26.93
N SER A 138 15.46 -1.28 -26.02
CA SER A 138 15.16 0.11 -26.35
C SER A 138 16.41 0.79 -26.87
N GLU A 139 16.32 1.41 -28.04
CA GLU A 139 17.41 2.17 -28.66
C GLU A 139 17.43 3.63 -28.20
N SER A 140 16.33 4.12 -27.57
CA SER A 140 16.20 5.51 -27.13
C SER A 140 15.39 5.69 -25.84
N TRP A 141 15.53 6.87 -25.24
CA TRP A 141 14.72 7.33 -24.10
C TRP A 141 13.23 7.41 -24.45
N ASP A 142 12.90 7.94 -25.62
CA ASP A 142 11.51 8.12 -26.06
C ASP A 142 10.79 6.76 -26.20
N GLN A 143 11.46 5.73 -26.71
CA GLN A 143 10.90 4.37 -26.78
C GLN A 143 10.59 3.79 -25.39
N ALA A 144 11.36 4.16 -24.36
CA ALA A 144 11.09 3.75 -22.99
C ALA A 144 9.88 4.51 -22.43
N LEU A 145 9.75 5.81 -22.73
CA LEU A 145 8.59 6.60 -22.32
C LEU A 145 7.31 6.14 -23.00
N ASP A 146 7.35 5.86 -24.31
CA ASP A 146 6.21 5.34 -25.06
C ASP A 146 5.71 4.02 -24.47
N TYR A 147 6.62 3.15 -24.04
CA TYR A 147 6.25 1.89 -23.37
C TYR A 147 5.57 2.10 -22.02
N LEU A 148 6.10 2.99 -21.18
CA LEU A 148 5.47 3.34 -19.90
C LEU A 148 4.08 3.94 -20.11
N ALA A 149 3.97 4.88 -21.06
CA ALA A 149 2.74 5.58 -21.38
C ALA A 149 1.68 4.64 -21.96
N ALA A 150 2.08 3.68 -22.80
CA ALA A 150 1.19 2.69 -23.39
C ALA A 150 0.55 1.76 -22.35
N SER A 151 1.13 1.64 -21.14
CA SER A 151 0.64 0.78 -20.06
C SER A 151 0.21 -0.61 -20.54
N PRO A 152 1.11 -1.37 -21.21
CA PRO A 152 0.79 -2.70 -21.72
C PRO A 152 0.31 -3.64 -20.60
N ASP A 153 0.66 -3.32 -19.36
CA ASP A 153 0.20 -3.93 -18.12
C ASP A 153 -1.33 -3.97 -17.92
N LEU A 154 -2.09 -3.06 -18.55
CA LEU A 154 -3.56 -3.06 -18.52
C LEU A 154 -4.17 -4.30 -19.20
N GLN A 155 -3.40 -4.98 -20.06
CA GLN A 155 -3.82 -6.20 -20.75
C GLN A 155 -3.48 -7.48 -19.98
N MET A 156 -2.76 -7.35 -18.87
CA MET A 156 -2.48 -8.49 -18.00
C MET A 156 -3.72 -8.81 -17.16
N THR A 157 -4.39 -9.91 -17.46
CA THR A 157 -5.38 -10.47 -16.52
C THR A 157 -4.63 -10.94 -15.28
N PRO A 158 -4.88 -10.37 -14.08
CA PRO A 158 -4.25 -10.88 -12.88
C PRO A 158 -4.70 -12.32 -12.67
N PRO A 159 -3.81 -13.23 -12.24
CA PRO A 159 -4.28 -14.44 -11.60
C PRO A 159 -5.02 -13.99 -10.34
N SER A 160 -6.30 -14.34 -10.24
CA SER A 160 -7.25 -14.02 -9.17
C SER A 160 -6.88 -14.67 -7.83
N ALA A 161 -5.62 -14.56 -7.41
CA ALA A 161 -4.98 -15.57 -6.58
C ALA A 161 -5.00 -15.31 -5.07
N PHE A 162 -5.29 -14.09 -4.60
CA PHE A 162 -5.28 -13.79 -3.16
C PHE A 162 -6.66 -13.49 -2.55
N LEU A 163 -7.60 -13.00 -3.36
CA LEU A 163 -9.00 -12.79 -2.97
C LEU A 163 -9.86 -13.57 -3.96
N SER A 164 -9.85 -14.91 -3.87
CA SER A 164 -10.85 -15.73 -4.57
C SER A 164 -12.25 -15.35 -4.09
N HIS A 165 -13.24 -15.47 -4.97
CA HIS A 165 -14.64 -15.26 -4.62
C HIS A 165 -15.06 -16.15 -3.43
N ASP A 166 -15.77 -15.54 -2.48
CA ASP A 166 -16.48 -16.19 -1.36
C ASP A 166 -15.65 -16.72 -0.16
N GLU A 167 -14.38 -16.33 0.01
CA GLU A 167 -13.56 -16.81 1.15
C GLU A 167 -13.65 -15.95 2.41
N PHE A 168 -13.89 -14.64 2.29
CA PHE A 168 -13.77 -13.69 3.40
C PHE A 168 -15.07 -12.96 3.71
N ASP A 169 -15.54 -13.02 4.96
CA ASP A 169 -16.62 -12.16 5.44
C ASP A 169 -16.21 -10.68 5.47
N ALA A 170 -14.93 -10.41 5.74
CA ALA A 170 -14.38 -9.07 5.75
C ALA A 170 -12.99 -8.99 5.09
N VAL A 171 -12.74 -7.87 4.41
CA VAL A 171 -11.42 -7.51 3.87
C VAL A 171 -11.01 -6.16 4.43
N LEU A 172 -9.81 -6.06 4.98
CA LEU A 172 -9.22 -4.84 5.51
C LEU A 172 -7.98 -4.48 4.68
N SER A 173 -8.04 -3.38 3.94
CA SER A 173 -6.95 -2.84 3.12
C SER A 173 -6.34 -1.61 3.80
N ILE A 174 -5.11 -1.75 4.31
CA ILE A 174 -4.46 -0.71 5.12
C ILE A 174 -3.27 -0.12 4.38
N ASN A 175 -3.35 1.19 4.10
CA ASN A 175 -2.30 2.00 3.51
C ASN A 175 -1.70 1.40 2.23
N LEU A 176 -2.47 0.60 1.48
CA LEU A 176 -2.01 -0.02 0.23
C LEU A 176 -2.26 0.89 -0.97
N LEU A 177 -3.49 1.41 -1.13
CA LEU A 177 -3.91 2.16 -2.32
C LEU A 177 -2.93 3.29 -2.68
N SER A 178 -2.53 4.09 -1.69
CA SER A 178 -1.59 5.19 -1.85
C SER A 178 -0.12 4.74 -2.04
N GLN A 179 0.24 3.56 -1.53
CA GLN A 179 1.61 3.03 -1.60
C GLN A 179 1.90 2.26 -2.89
N LEU A 180 0.90 1.66 -3.53
CA LEU A 180 1.09 0.90 -4.77
C LEU A 180 1.77 1.74 -5.86
N PRO A 181 1.31 2.97 -6.17
CA PRO A 181 2.03 3.88 -7.06
C PRO A 181 3.47 4.16 -6.63
N VAL A 182 3.69 4.42 -5.34
CA VAL A 182 5.02 4.80 -4.81
C VAL A 182 6.04 3.68 -4.98
N TYR A 183 5.65 2.44 -4.67
CA TYR A 183 6.53 1.28 -4.88
C TYR A 183 6.83 1.06 -6.36
N TRP A 184 5.81 1.18 -7.23
CA TRP A 184 6.01 1.02 -8.66
C TRP A 184 6.89 2.13 -9.25
N GLN A 185 6.72 3.38 -8.81
CA GLN A 185 7.57 4.51 -9.19
C GLN A 185 9.03 4.23 -8.86
N HIS A 186 9.32 3.71 -7.66
CA HIS A 186 10.68 3.39 -7.26
C HIS A 186 11.32 2.31 -8.13
N ILE A 187 10.55 1.29 -8.52
CA ILE A 187 10.99 0.24 -9.44
C ILE A 187 11.32 0.84 -10.81
N VAL A 188 10.38 1.58 -11.41
CA VAL A 188 10.56 2.21 -12.73
C VAL A 188 11.76 3.15 -12.73
N GLU A 189 11.86 4.02 -11.72
CA GLU A 189 12.97 4.95 -11.58
C GLU A 189 14.31 4.20 -11.50
N THR A 190 14.39 3.10 -10.73
CA THR A 190 15.60 2.30 -10.60
C THR A 190 16.03 1.67 -11.93
N GLU A 191 15.08 1.12 -12.69
CA GLU A 191 15.36 0.51 -14.00
C GLU A 191 15.74 1.56 -15.06
N LEU A 192 15.11 2.73 -15.05
CA LEU A 192 15.50 3.86 -15.91
C LEU A 192 16.89 4.38 -15.55
N LYS A 193 17.21 4.53 -14.26
CA LYS A 193 18.55 4.97 -13.81
C LYS A 193 19.64 3.97 -14.18
N THR A 194 19.32 2.68 -14.14
CA THR A 194 20.23 1.60 -14.54
C THR A 194 20.51 1.64 -16.03
N THR A 195 19.47 1.89 -16.85
CA THR A 195 19.57 1.88 -18.31
C THR A 195 20.16 3.18 -18.88
N PHE A 196 19.69 4.34 -18.43
CA PHE A 196 20.01 5.65 -19.01
C PHE A 196 20.91 6.54 -18.13
N GLY A 197 21.19 6.11 -16.90
CA GLY A 197 22.03 6.83 -15.95
C GLY A 197 21.25 7.83 -15.08
N ALA A 198 21.62 7.92 -13.81
CA ALA A 198 20.88 8.68 -12.80
C ALA A 198 20.74 10.18 -13.11
N LYS A 199 21.78 10.79 -13.69
CA LYS A 199 21.75 12.21 -14.06
C LYS A 199 20.70 12.49 -15.14
N HIS A 200 20.59 11.62 -16.14
CA HIS A 200 19.65 11.78 -17.24
C HIS A 200 18.21 11.67 -16.76
N VAL A 201 17.91 10.67 -15.91
CA VAL A 201 16.58 10.46 -15.33
C VAL A 201 16.16 11.67 -14.49
N LEU A 202 17.07 12.23 -13.67
CA LEU A 202 16.79 13.42 -12.87
C LEU A 202 16.53 14.65 -13.74
N GLN A 203 17.28 14.82 -14.83
CA GLN A 203 17.10 15.96 -15.75
C GLN A 203 15.79 15.88 -16.56
N ASN A 204 15.19 14.69 -16.67
CA ASN A 204 13.97 14.44 -17.43
C ASN A 204 12.84 13.94 -16.52
N GLU A 205 12.86 14.32 -15.23
CA GLU A 205 11.96 13.79 -14.22
C GLU A 205 10.48 13.98 -14.59
N GLU A 206 10.14 15.19 -15.02
CA GLU A 206 8.79 15.54 -15.46
C GLU A 206 8.29 14.63 -16.59
N HIS A 207 9.14 14.34 -17.59
CA HIS A 207 8.76 13.54 -18.76
C HIS A 207 8.48 12.09 -18.41
N TRP A 208 9.34 11.43 -17.62
CA TRP A 208 9.11 10.03 -17.27
C TRP A 208 8.02 9.86 -16.23
N LEU A 209 7.85 10.82 -15.31
CA LEU A 209 6.71 10.83 -14.38
C LEU A 209 5.39 10.94 -15.15
N ALA A 210 5.32 11.81 -16.15
CA ALA A 210 4.14 11.92 -17.01
C ALA A 210 3.82 10.59 -17.73
N ALA A 211 4.84 9.93 -18.29
CA ALA A 211 4.70 8.62 -18.95
C ALA A 211 4.36 7.49 -17.96
N PHE A 212 4.78 7.60 -16.70
CA PHE A 212 4.57 6.62 -15.65
C PHE A 212 3.13 6.60 -15.12
N ILE A 213 2.49 7.77 -15.01
CA ILE A 213 1.17 7.95 -14.36
C ILE A 213 0.12 6.91 -14.80
N PRO A 214 -0.09 6.62 -16.11
CA PRO A 214 -1.09 5.64 -16.53
C PRO A 214 -0.86 4.24 -15.93
N SER A 215 0.40 3.78 -15.88
CA SER A 215 0.74 2.47 -15.31
C SER A 215 0.50 2.44 -13.79
N ALA A 216 0.73 3.54 -13.09
CA ALA A 216 0.50 3.68 -11.66
C ALA A 216 -0.99 3.74 -11.32
N LYS A 217 -1.79 4.50 -12.10
CA LYS A 217 -3.25 4.53 -12.02
C LYS A 217 -3.84 3.13 -12.12
N SER A 218 -3.36 2.33 -13.07
CA SER A 218 -3.86 0.96 -13.27
C SER A 218 -3.67 0.05 -12.06
N LEU A 219 -2.65 0.27 -11.22
CA LEU A 219 -2.43 -0.50 -9.99
C LEU A 219 -3.50 -0.19 -8.94
N VAL A 220 -3.83 1.09 -8.79
CA VAL A 220 -4.89 1.55 -7.88
C VAL A 220 -6.24 1.00 -8.36
N GLU A 221 -6.55 1.10 -9.65
CA GLU A 221 -7.77 0.55 -10.26
C GLU A 221 -7.88 -0.96 -10.08
N GLN A 222 -6.78 -1.68 -10.29
CA GLN A 222 -6.74 -3.12 -10.13
C GLN A 222 -7.03 -3.50 -8.67
N HIS A 223 -6.37 -2.84 -7.71
CA HIS A 223 -6.62 -3.12 -6.28
C HIS A 223 -8.06 -2.83 -5.88
N LEU A 224 -8.65 -1.72 -6.32
CA LEU A 224 -10.07 -1.41 -6.08
C LEU A 224 -11.00 -2.47 -6.70
N ARG A 225 -10.69 -2.93 -7.93
CA ARG A 225 -11.42 -4.02 -8.58
C ARG A 225 -11.29 -5.33 -7.82
N ASP A 226 -10.13 -5.65 -7.28
CA ASP A 226 -9.88 -6.87 -6.49
C ASP A 226 -10.63 -6.83 -5.15
N LEU A 227 -10.62 -5.68 -4.46
CA LEU A 227 -11.43 -5.47 -3.27
C LEU A 227 -12.91 -5.70 -3.56
N ARG A 228 -13.43 -5.15 -4.66
CA ARG A 228 -14.82 -5.36 -5.07
C ARG A 228 -15.10 -6.83 -5.42
N ALA A 229 -14.19 -7.45 -6.18
CA ALA A 229 -14.33 -8.82 -6.64
C ALA A 229 -14.28 -9.84 -5.50
N SER A 230 -13.66 -9.49 -4.35
CA SER A 230 -13.64 -10.35 -3.16
C SER A 230 -15.04 -10.79 -2.70
N GLY A 231 -16.07 -9.99 -2.97
CA GLY A 231 -17.45 -10.27 -2.55
C GLY A 231 -17.67 -10.18 -1.04
N ALA A 232 -16.67 -9.73 -0.27
CA ALA A 232 -16.75 -9.69 1.19
C ALA A 232 -17.93 -8.84 1.69
N ARG A 233 -18.57 -9.30 2.76
CA ARG A 233 -19.69 -8.55 3.35
C ARG A 233 -19.27 -7.16 3.82
N PHE A 234 -18.04 -7.04 4.30
CA PHE A 234 -17.43 -5.77 4.69
C PHE A 234 -16.08 -5.57 4.01
N ILE A 235 -15.86 -4.37 3.48
CA ILE A 235 -14.54 -3.94 3.03
C ILE A 235 -14.17 -2.67 3.79
N LEU A 236 -13.09 -2.73 4.55
CA LEU A 236 -12.54 -1.61 5.27
C LEU A 236 -11.31 -1.12 4.52
N VAL A 237 -11.28 0.16 4.19
CA VAL A 237 -10.15 0.81 3.52
C VAL A 237 -9.64 1.92 4.41
N ILE A 238 -8.35 1.92 4.71
CA ILE A 238 -7.66 3.06 5.31
C ILE A 238 -6.57 3.44 4.33
N THR A 239 -6.62 4.65 3.78
CA THR A 239 -5.61 5.09 2.80
C THR A 239 -5.33 6.56 2.93
N ASP A 240 -4.12 6.94 2.54
CA ASP A 240 -3.82 8.32 2.23
C ASP A 240 -4.53 8.68 0.92
N TYR A 241 -5.16 9.85 0.86
CA TYR A 241 -5.73 10.38 -0.39
C TYR A 241 -4.95 11.59 -0.91
N ARG A 242 -4.14 12.22 -0.07
CA ARG A 242 -3.32 13.37 -0.44
C ARG A 242 -2.03 13.40 0.36
N TYR A 243 -0.93 13.72 -0.31
CA TYR A 243 0.34 14.04 0.30
C TYR A 243 0.56 15.55 0.30
N GLU A 244 1.07 16.08 1.41
CA GLU A 244 1.46 17.46 1.59
C GLU A 244 2.96 17.50 1.90
N HIS A 245 3.74 18.02 0.96
CA HIS A 245 5.15 18.36 1.18
C HIS A 245 5.23 19.80 1.62
N TYR A 246 5.79 20.06 2.81
CA TYR A 246 5.92 21.41 3.33
C TYR A 246 7.37 21.76 3.67
N TYR A 247 7.79 22.97 3.35
CA TYR A 247 9.14 23.47 3.58
C TYR A 247 9.11 24.97 3.91
N ARG A 248 10.26 25.52 4.29
CA ARG A 248 10.40 26.97 4.50
C ARG A 248 11.09 27.60 3.29
N ASP A 249 10.47 28.63 2.73
CA ASP A 249 11.08 29.45 1.67
C ASP A 249 12.21 30.34 2.23
N ASP A 250 12.89 31.07 1.35
CA ASP A 250 13.97 32.00 1.73
C ASP A 250 13.51 33.15 2.65
N SER A 251 12.20 33.42 2.69
CA SER A 251 11.58 34.39 3.58
C SER A 251 11.15 33.78 4.93
N GLY A 252 11.33 32.48 5.12
CA GLY A 252 10.96 31.72 6.31
C GLY A 252 9.49 31.28 6.37
N ASN A 253 8.70 31.57 5.33
CA ASN A 253 7.29 31.18 5.24
C ASN A 253 7.16 29.69 4.95
N GLU A 254 6.13 29.05 5.51
CA GLU A 254 5.81 27.67 5.18
C GLU A 254 5.09 27.63 3.82
N VAL A 255 5.67 26.88 2.88
CA VAL A 255 5.09 26.58 1.57
C VAL A 255 4.70 25.12 1.57
N THR A 256 3.51 24.82 1.05
CA THR A 256 2.97 23.45 0.98
C THR A 256 2.61 23.10 -0.46
N GLU A 257 3.17 22.01 -0.95
CA GLU A 257 2.86 21.39 -2.23
C GLU A 257 1.96 20.17 -1.98
N GLN A 258 0.88 20.05 -2.77
CA GLN A 258 -0.07 18.96 -2.65
C GLN A 258 0.07 18.00 -3.81
N ILE A 259 0.10 16.71 -3.50
CA ILE A 259 0.15 15.62 -4.48
C ILE A 259 -1.05 14.73 -4.21
N ASP A 260 -1.80 14.41 -5.27
CA ASP A 260 -2.87 13.42 -5.22
C ASP A 260 -2.26 12.02 -5.08
N ALA A 261 -2.48 11.39 -3.92
CA ALA A 261 -1.91 10.09 -3.61
C ALA A 261 -2.55 8.95 -4.42
N LEU A 262 -3.73 9.20 -4.99
CA LEU A 262 -4.55 8.25 -5.71
C LEU A 262 -4.62 8.56 -7.20
N LEU A 263 -3.82 9.53 -7.67
CA LEU A 263 -3.64 9.83 -9.09
C LEU A 263 -4.95 10.07 -9.83
N GLY A 264 -5.92 10.78 -9.25
CA GLY A 264 -7.20 11.11 -9.86
C GLY A 264 -8.33 10.11 -9.57
N HIS A 265 -8.10 9.09 -8.75
CA HIS A 265 -9.18 8.23 -8.26
C HIS A 265 -9.96 8.93 -7.14
N GLU A 266 -11.18 9.37 -7.44
CA GLU A 266 -12.04 10.14 -6.55
C GLU A 266 -12.77 9.26 -5.52
N ILE A 267 -12.04 8.58 -4.63
CA ILE A 267 -12.66 7.73 -3.60
C ILE A 267 -13.40 8.52 -2.51
N LEU A 268 -13.22 9.84 -2.47
CA LEU A 268 -13.96 10.75 -1.59
C LEU A 268 -15.29 11.20 -2.22
N ASP A 269 -15.44 11.07 -3.54
CA ASP A 269 -16.71 11.34 -4.20
C ASP A 269 -17.61 10.11 -4.03
N GLN A 270 -18.76 10.33 -3.39
CA GLN A 270 -19.70 9.26 -3.09
C GLN A 270 -20.30 8.62 -4.35
N LEU A 271 -20.51 9.38 -5.43
CA LEU A 271 -21.02 8.87 -6.69
C LEU A 271 -19.94 8.02 -7.38
N ALA A 272 -18.72 8.54 -7.49
CA ALA A 272 -17.61 7.79 -8.08
C ALA A 272 -17.32 6.49 -7.32
N LEU A 273 -17.33 6.53 -5.99
CA LEU A 273 -17.15 5.35 -5.15
C LEU A 273 -18.33 4.36 -5.31
N GLN A 274 -19.56 4.86 -5.47
CA GLN A 274 -20.73 4.02 -5.73
C GLN A 274 -20.66 3.34 -7.10
N GLU A 275 -20.16 4.02 -8.13
CA GLU A 275 -19.91 3.42 -9.45
C GLU A 275 -18.86 2.31 -9.38
N LEU A 276 -17.80 2.52 -8.58
CA LEU A 276 -16.79 1.50 -8.33
C LEU A 276 -17.39 0.32 -7.56
N PHE A 277 -18.18 0.56 -6.51
CA PHE A 277 -18.77 -0.46 -5.61
C PHE A 277 -20.31 -0.42 -5.62
N PRO A 278 -20.98 -0.81 -6.71
CA PRO A 278 -22.43 -0.62 -6.89
C PRO A 278 -23.30 -1.40 -5.88
N ASN A 279 -22.77 -2.48 -5.33
CA ASN A 279 -23.47 -3.36 -4.38
C ASN A 279 -23.15 -3.03 -2.91
N TYR A 280 -22.43 -1.94 -2.65
CA TYR A 280 -22.03 -1.55 -1.31
C TYR A 280 -22.59 -0.17 -0.95
N ASP A 281 -22.88 -0.02 0.34
CA ASP A 281 -23.08 1.28 0.98
C ASP A 281 -21.77 1.74 1.61
N ALA A 282 -21.33 2.95 1.26
CA ALA A 282 -20.12 3.55 1.81
C ALA A 282 -20.42 4.37 3.06
N GLN A 283 -19.60 4.18 4.09
CA GLN A 283 -19.57 4.96 5.32
C GLN A 283 -18.17 5.48 5.54
N TYR A 284 -18.02 6.81 5.50
CA TYR A 284 -16.75 7.47 5.76
C TYR A 284 -16.56 7.64 7.27
N GLY A 285 -15.36 7.33 7.76
CA GLY A 285 -14.96 7.74 9.10
C GLY A 285 -14.39 9.16 9.09
N ALA A 286 -13.98 9.65 10.27
CA ALA A 286 -13.32 10.94 10.38
C ALA A 286 -11.94 10.90 9.70
N GLU A 287 -11.65 11.90 8.88
CA GLU A 287 -10.31 12.11 8.31
C GLU A 287 -9.30 12.50 9.41
N TRP A 288 -8.03 12.20 9.18
CA TRP A 288 -6.95 12.70 10.04
C TRP A 288 -5.65 12.99 9.28
N ASP A 289 -4.80 13.75 9.95
CA ASP A 289 -3.46 14.08 9.48
C ASP A 289 -2.44 13.08 10.03
N TRP A 290 -1.63 12.52 9.15
CA TRP A 290 -0.47 11.72 9.52
C TRP A 290 0.82 12.48 9.21
N HIS A 291 1.50 12.95 10.25
CA HIS A 291 2.81 13.59 10.14
C HIS A 291 3.90 12.54 9.94
N ILE A 292 3.96 11.95 8.74
CA ILE A 292 4.83 10.80 8.45
C ILE A 292 6.32 11.16 8.60
N ALA A 293 6.72 12.38 8.23
CA ALA A 293 8.09 12.86 8.36
C ALA A 293 8.12 14.36 8.61
N PRO A 294 8.10 14.82 9.87
CA PRO A 294 8.12 16.24 10.17
C PRO A 294 9.40 16.94 9.71
N LEU A 295 9.27 18.21 9.33
CA LEU A 295 10.39 19.06 8.92
C LEU A 295 11.50 19.06 9.99
N GLY A 296 12.74 18.78 9.56
CA GLY A 296 13.91 18.74 10.44
C GLY A 296 13.99 17.52 11.36
N ARG A 297 13.09 16.53 11.22
CA ARG A 297 13.09 15.29 12.03
C ARG A 297 13.47 14.04 11.24
N ASP A 298 13.18 14.00 9.95
CA ASP A 298 13.56 12.91 9.04
C ASP A 298 14.49 13.42 7.93
N ARG A 299 14.07 14.47 7.23
CA ARG A 299 14.84 15.23 6.25
C ARG A 299 15.00 16.67 6.73
N ASN A 300 16.13 17.30 6.41
CA ASN A 300 16.48 18.61 6.95
C ASN A 300 15.66 19.77 6.36
N GLN A 301 15.16 19.63 5.13
CA GLN A 301 14.63 20.76 4.35
C GLN A 301 13.15 20.61 3.95
N VAL A 302 12.58 19.42 4.09
CA VAL A 302 11.17 19.15 3.72
C VAL A 302 10.53 18.30 4.81
N GLY A 303 9.32 18.67 5.21
CA GLY A 303 8.40 17.86 5.98
C GLY A 303 7.31 17.27 5.10
N GLU A 304 6.72 16.18 5.55
CA GLU A 304 5.71 15.41 4.82
C GLU A 304 4.53 15.11 5.77
N ARG A 305 3.32 15.42 5.32
CA ARG A 305 2.06 15.12 5.98
C ARG A 305 1.14 14.41 5.00
N HIS A 306 0.50 13.33 5.42
CA HIS A 306 -0.51 12.65 4.63
C HIS A 306 -1.90 12.95 5.17
N LYS A 307 -2.87 13.13 4.29
CA LYS A 307 -4.29 13.19 4.64
C LYS A 307 -4.89 11.80 4.45
N VAL A 308 -5.43 11.25 5.53
CA VAL A 308 -5.90 9.87 5.60
C VAL A 308 -7.41 9.84 5.68
N ILE A 309 -8.03 8.97 4.89
CA ILE A 309 -9.45 8.69 4.94
C ILE A 309 -9.68 7.20 5.26
N PRO A 310 -10.50 6.90 6.29
CA PRO A 310 -11.05 5.58 6.49
C PRO A 310 -12.43 5.44 5.83
N ILE A 311 -12.70 4.29 5.21
CA ILE A 311 -13.97 3.98 4.53
C ILE A 311 -14.39 2.56 4.92
N LEU A 312 -15.65 2.40 5.32
CA LEU A 312 -16.31 1.12 5.47
C LEU A 312 -17.31 0.96 4.31
N LEU A 313 -17.14 -0.08 3.52
CA LEU A 313 -18.09 -0.50 2.50
C LEU A 313 -18.86 -1.71 3.04
N LYS A 314 -20.18 -1.63 3.13
CA LYS A 314 -21.05 -2.72 3.57
C LYS A 314 -21.87 -3.24 2.40
N SER A 315 -21.80 -4.54 2.13
CA SER A 315 -22.60 -5.16 1.07
C SER A 315 -24.10 -5.02 1.36
N ARG A 316 -24.89 -4.67 0.34
CA ARG A 316 -26.36 -4.53 0.42
C ARG A 316 -27.09 -5.88 0.47
N GLY A 317 -26.41 -6.96 0.13
CA GLY A 317 -27.01 -8.28 -0.10
C GLY A 317 -27.01 -9.25 1.09
N HIS A 318 -26.55 -8.82 2.27
CA HIS A 318 -26.37 -9.70 3.44
C HIS A 318 -26.96 -9.14 4.74
#